data_AF-A0A8H3U9K8-F1
#
_entry.id   AF-A0A8H3U9K8-F1
#
_cell.length_a   1.000
_cell.length_b   1.000
_cell.length_c   1.000
_cell.angle_alpha   90.00
_cell.angle_beta   90.00
_cell.angle_gamma   90.00
#
_symmetry.space_group_name_H-M   'P 1'
#
loop_
_entity.id
_entity.type
_entity.pdbx_description
1 polymer ?
#
loop_
_entity_poly.entity_id
_entity_poly.type
_entity_poly.pdbx_seq_one_letter_code
_entity_poly.pdbx_strand_id
1 'polypeptide(L)'
;MSHADFTAALAPKVAGSWNLHSLLPTTLDFFILLASGSGIVGNPGQANYAAGNTYQDALARYRTANGLKATSLDLGMILSVGFVAENPELMTKLRSRGIPAIREEEFLAILDEICDPHLEVSTQLKSQICLGVEIPEVLRSKGMEVPQAMQDPLFRHLFQIRSNNKDGAETERIDSVDFKTLLAGLDTRKAAEEACTSAIISKLSRTLGIDVKSIDGLLL
;
A
#
# COMPACT_ATOMS: atom_id res chain seq x y z
N MET A 1 14.07 -1.77 14.64
CA MET A 1 12.96 -2.63 15.10
C MET A 1 13.57 -3.74 15.92
N SER A 2 13.16 -3.92 17.17
CA SER A 2 13.60 -5.05 17.99
C SER A 2 12.87 -6.34 17.60
N HIS A 3 13.37 -7.49 18.06
CA HIS A 3 12.67 -8.77 17.91
C HIS A 3 11.28 -8.74 18.60
N ALA A 4 11.16 -8.06 19.74
CA ALA A 4 9.90 -7.93 20.46
C ALA A 4 8.87 -7.12 19.64
N ASP A 5 9.28 -5.99 19.06
CA ASP A 5 8.42 -5.17 18.20
C ASP A 5 7.98 -5.93 16.95
N PHE A 6 8.89 -6.71 16.37
CA PHE A 6 8.61 -7.55 15.22
C PHE A 6 7.54 -8.59 15.57
N THR A 7 7.76 -9.34 16.64
CA THR A 7 6.86 -10.42 17.09
C THR A 7 5.49 -9.90 17.52
N ALA A 8 5.44 -8.75 18.21
CA ALA A 8 4.19 -8.15 18.67
C ALA A 8 3.24 -7.82 17.51
N ALA A 9 3.77 -7.30 16.39
CA ALA A 9 2.96 -7.01 15.20
C ALA A 9 2.52 -8.27 14.43
N LEU A 10 3.34 -9.32 14.46
CA LEU A 10 3.07 -10.58 13.78
C LEU A 10 2.07 -11.48 14.52
N ALA A 11 2.15 -11.53 15.86
CA ALA A 11 1.33 -12.40 16.69
C ALA A 11 -0.17 -12.39 16.36
N PRO A 12 -0.86 -11.23 16.24
CA PRO A 12 -2.29 -11.22 15.93
C PRO A 12 -2.59 -11.76 14.52
N LYS A 13 -1.70 -11.54 13.54
CA LYS A 13 -1.91 -12.00 12.17
C LYS A 13 -1.54 -13.46 11.98
N VAL A 14 -0.47 -13.93 12.59
CA VAL A 14 0.04 -15.30 12.44
C VAL A 14 -0.65 -16.24 13.41
N ALA A 15 -0.34 -16.12 14.71
CA ALA A 15 -0.90 -17.00 15.73
C ALA A 15 -2.42 -16.82 15.83
N GLY A 16 -2.92 -15.59 15.76
CA GLY A 16 -4.35 -15.31 15.81
C GLY A 16 -5.12 -16.01 14.70
N SER A 17 -4.70 -15.86 13.43
CA SER A 17 -5.43 -16.48 12.32
C SER A 17 -5.22 -18.00 12.23
N TRP A 18 -4.06 -18.52 12.65
CA TRP A 18 -3.85 -19.96 12.77
C TRP A 18 -4.76 -20.60 13.82
N ASN A 19 -4.95 -19.93 14.96
CA ASN A 19 -5.87 -20.38 15.99
C ASN A 19 -7.31 -20.42 15.45
N LEU A 20 -7.75 -19.37 14.72
CA LEU A 20 -9.06 -19.38 14.06
C LEU A 20 -9.19 -20.53 13.05
N HIS A 21 -8.15 -20.78 12.24
CA HIS A 21 -8.14 -21.90 11.30
C HIS A 21 -8.26 -23.25 12.01
N SER A 22 -7.55 -23.43 13.13
CA SER A 22 -7.45 -24.71 13.83
C SER A 22 -8.65 -25.03 14.71
N LEU A 23 -9.30 -24.00 15.26
CA LEU A 23 -10.33 -24.14 16.29
C LEU A 23 -11.76 -23.96 15.75
N LEU A 24 -11.94 -23.23 14.65
CA LEU A 24 -13.27 -23.06 14.07
C LEU A 24 -13.69 -24.29 13.24
N PRO A 25 -15.01 -24.53 13.08
CA PRO A 25 -15.51 -25.59 12.23
C PRO A 25 -15.00 -25.50 10.79
N THR A 26 -14.90 -26.64 10.11
CA THR A 26 -14.52 -26.68 8.68
C THR A 26 -15.67 -26.30 7.75
N THR A 27 -16.90 -26.25 8.26
CA THR A 27 -18.14 -25.97 7.52
C THR A 27 -18.58 -24.52 7.60
N LEU A 28 -17.64 -23.58 7.76
CA LEU A 28 -17.97 -22.15 7.77
C LEU A 28 -18.48 -21.69 6.40
N ASP A 29 -19.48 -20.81 6.43
CA ASP A 29 -20.01 -20.16 5.22
C ASP A 29 -18.99 -19.21 4.57
N PHE A 30 -18.10 -18.62 5.37
CA PHE A 30 -17.00 -17.77 4.94
C PHE A 30 -15.85 -17.77 5.96
N PHE A 31 -14.65 -17.39 5.50
CA PHE A 31 -13.48 -17.16 6.37
C PHE A 31 -12.66 -16.02 5.77
N ILE A 32 -12.81 -14.81 6.30
CA ILE A 32 -12.22 -13.61 5.71
C ILE A 32 -11.02 -13.15 6.52
N LEU A 33 -9.88 -12.96 5.86
CA LEU A 33 -8.66 -12.43 6.43
C LEU A 33 -8.42 -11.01 5.91
N LEU A 34 -8.34 -10.04 6.82
CA LEU A 34 -8.04 -8.65 6.47
C LEU A 34 -6.52 -8.46 6.43
N ALA A 35 -5.96 -8.59 5.23
CA ALA A 35 -4.56 -8.34 4.90
C ALA A 35 -4.37 -6.89 4.41
N SER A 36 -3.27 -6.62 3.70
CA SER A 36 -2.92 -5.28 3.23
C SER A 36 -2.07 -5.33 1.98
N GLY A 37 -2.26 -4.38 1.07
CA GLY A 37 -1.39 -4.20 -0.10
C GLY A 37 0.10 -4.08 0.24
N SER A 38 0.44 -3.65 1.46
CA SER A 38 1.82 -3.68 1.99
C SER A 38 2.45 -5.08 2.01
N GLY A 39 1.67 -6.15 2.07
CA GLY A 39 2.15 -7.53 1.94
C GLY A 39 2.54 -7.92 0.50
N ILE A 40 2.11 -7.13 -0.49
CA ILE A 40 2.36 -7.36 -1.92
C ILE A 40 3.49 -6.47 -2.42
N VAL A 41 3.34 -5.15 -2.25
CA VAL A 41 4.29 -4.17 -2.76
C VAL A 41 5.25 -3.66 -1.69
N GLY A 42 5.12 -4.08 -0.43
CA GLY A 42 5.96 -3.58 0.66
C GLY A 42 5.66 -2.13 1.05
N ASN A 43 6.11 -1.75 2.24
CA ASN A 43 6.11 -0.36 2.68
C ASN A 43 7.34 -0.11 3.58
N PRO A 44 8.20 0.87 3.27
CA PRO A 44 9.40 1.14 4.07
C PRO A 44 9.10 1.31 5.56
N GLY A 45 9.85 0.59 6.39
CA GLY A 45 9.68 0.58 7.85
C GLY A 45 8.59 -0.37 8.38
N GLN A 46 7.87 -1.08 7.52
CA GLN A 46 6.75 -1.97 7.90
C GLN A 46 7.00 -3.45 7.59
N ALA A 47 8.25 -3.93 7.72
CA ALA A 47 8.60 -5.32 7.37
C ALA A 47 7.83 -6.37 8.20
N ASN A 48 7.63 -6.14 9.50
CA ASN A 48 6.83 -7.00 10.38
C ASN A 48 5.35 -7.03 9.96
N TYR A 49 4.77 -5.87 9.65
CA TYR A 49 3.40 -5.75 9.19
C TYR A 49 3.21 -6.44 7.84
N ALA A 50 4.10 -6.20 6.87
CA ALA A 50 4.08 -6.86 5.57
C ALA A 50 4.12 -8.38 5.73
N ALA A 51 5.05 -8.91 6.54
CA ALA A 51 5.17 -10.35 6.79
C ALA A 51 3.88 -10.97 7.38
N GLY A 52 3.22 -10.28 8.31
CA GLY A 52 1.94 -10.75 8.86
C GLY A 52 0.81 -10.78 7.84
N ASN A 53 0.75 -9.80 6.94
CA ASN A 53 -0.25 -9.77 5.85
C ASN A 53 0.02 -10.87 4.83
N THR A 54 1.27 -11.02 4.38
CA THR A 54 1.67 -12.09 3.45
C THR A 54 1.39 -13.49 4.02
N TYR A 55 1.53 -13.66 5.34
CA TYR A 55 1.12 -14.91 6.00
C TYR A 55 -0.39 -15.18 5.86
N GLN A 56 -1.24 -14.16 6.05
CA GLN A 56 -2.68 -14.31 5.89
C GLN A 56 -3.08 -14.64 4.44
N ASP A 57 -2.39 -14.05 3.46
CA ASP A 57 -2.57 -14.42 2.05
C ASP A 57 -2.23 -15.89 1.80
N ALA A 58 -1.10 -16.34 2.36
CA ALA A 58 -0.69 -17.74 2.28
C ALA A 58 -1.68 -18.67 2.99
N LEU A 59 -2.24 -18.26 4.14
CA LEU A 59 -3.22 -19.04 4.87
C LEU A 59 -4.53 -19.18 4.10
N ALA A 60 -4.99 -18.13 3.40
CA ALA A 60 -6.16 -18.22 2.53
C ALA A 60 -5.96 -19.23 1.39
N ARG A 61 -4.79 -19.20 0.74
CA ARG A 61 -4.41 -20.18 -0.30
C ARG A 61 -4.28 -21.59 0.25
N TYR A 62 -3.76 -21.73 1.47
CA TYR A 62 -3.64 -23.02 2.14
C TYR A 62 -5.01 -23.61 2.46
N ARG A 63 -5.92 -22.82 3.05
CA ARG A 63 -7.29 -23.26 3.36
C ARG A 63 -8.05 -23.70 2.11
N THR A 64 -8.01 -22.90 1.05
CA THR A 64 -8.69 -23.23 -0.22
C THR A 64 -8.11 -24.46 -0.90
N ALA A 65 -6.79 -24.68 -0.85
CA ALA A 65 -6.16 -25.92 -1.32
C ALA A 65 -6.63 -27.17 -0.56
N ASN A 66 -7.10 -27.01 0.68
CA ASN A 66 -7.66 -28.08 1.51
C ASN A 66 -9.19 -28.16 1.43
N GLY A 67 -9.82 -27.51 0.45
CA GLY A 67 -11.28 -27.53 0.29
C GLY A 67 -12.02 -26.73 1.37
N LEU A 68 -11.36 -25.80 2.06
CA LEU A 68 -11.95 -24.93 3.06
C LEU A 68 -12.14 -23.52 2.49
N LYS A 69 -13.30 -22.92 2.71
CA LYS A 69 -13.53 -21.53 2.33
C LYS A 69 -12.52 -20.60 3.04
N ALA A 70 -11.93 -19.69 2.27
CA ALA A 70 -11.13 -18.58 2.76
C ALA A 70 -10.89 -17.52 1.67
N THR A 71 -10.89 -16.26 2.07
CA THR A 71 -10.51 -15.12 1.22
C THR A 71 -9.63 -14.16 2.02
N SER A 72 -8.48 -13.78 1.47
CA SER A 72 -7.65 -12.68 1.97
C SER A 72 -7.96 -11.40 1.20
N LEU A 73 -8.20 -10.31 1.91
CA LEU A 73 -8.39 -8.99 1.32
C LEU A 73 -7.15 -8.14 1.58
N ASP A 74 -6.36 -7.87 0.56
CA ASP A 74 -5.23 -6.94 0.67
C ASP A 74 -5.74 -5.52 0.58
N LEU A 75 -6.07 -4.96 1.74
CA LEU A 75 -6.68 -3.63 1.83
C LEU A 75 -5.67 -2.50 1.62
N GLY A 76 -6.17 -1.42 1.03
CA GLY A 76 -5.56 -0.10 1.08
C GLY A 76 -5.98 0.66 2.34
N MET A 77 -6.06 1.98 2.24
CA MET A 77 -6.53 2.84 3.32
C MET A 77 -8.07 2.90 3.32
N ILE A 78 -8.73 2.49 4.41
CA ILE A 78 -10.17 2.70 4.58
C ILE A 78 -10.42 4.16 5.02
N LEU A 79 -11.28 4.88 4.30
CA LEU A 79 -11.47 6.33 4.49
C LEU A 79 -12.42 6.72 5.62
N SER A 80 -13.41 5.90 5.92
CA SER A 80 -14.53 6.28 6.79
C SER A 80 -14.37 5.81 8.24
N VAL A 81 -13.68 4.69 8.46
CA VAL A 81 -13.59 4.01 9.76
C VAL A 81 -12.21 3.39 9.99
N GLY A 82 -11.81 3.27 11.26
CA GLY A 82 -10.57 2.64 11.70
C GLY A 82 -9.42 3.61 11.95
N PHE A 83 -8.27 3.05 12.33
CA PHE A 83 -7.09 3.78 12.84
C PHE A 83 -6.63 4.96 11.95
N VAL A 84 -6.80 4.85 10.63
CA VAL A 84 -6.41 5.90 9.69
C VAL A 84 -7.43 7.04 9.64
N ALA A 85 -8.72 6.73 9.67
CA ALA A 85 -9.78 7.75 9.67
C ALA A 85 -9.77 8.58 10.96
N GLU A 86 -9.39 7.96 12.09
CA GLU A 86 -9.23 8.60 13.39
C GLU A 86 -7.95 9.45 13.52
N ASN A 87 -7.06 9.42 12.53
CA ASN A 87 -5.76 10.08 12.57
C ASN A 87 -5.51 10.92 11.28
N PRO A 88 -5.98 12.18 11.24
CA PRO A 88 -5.93 13.02 10.02
C PRO A 88 -4.52 13.25 9.47
N GLU A 89 -3.51 13.34 10.34
CA GLU A 89 -2.11 13.45 9.95
C GLU A 89 -1.63 12.18 9.22
N LEU A 90 -1.97 11.01 9.78
CA LEU A 90 -1.67 9.73 9.16
C LEU A 90 -2.40 9.57 7.82
N MET A 91 -3.66 9.98 7.73
CA MET A 91 -4.42 9.96 6.47
C MET A 91 -3.72 10.79 5.38
N THR A 92 -3.29 12.01 5.72
CA THR A 92 -2.58 12.91 4.80
C THR A 92 -1.28 12.27 4.32
N LYS A 93 -0.53 11.65 5.25
CA LYS A 93 0.73 10.95 4.97
C LYS A 93 0.56 9.67 4.15
N LEU A 94 -0.50 8.90 4.35
CA LEU A 94 -0.77 7.70 3.56
C LEU A 94 -1.26 8.05 2.15
N ARG A 95 -2.07 9.12 2.02
CA ARG A 95 -2.43 9.69 0.71
C ARG A 95 -1.21 10.14 -0.06
N SER A 96 -0.29 10.87 0.54
CA SER A 96 0.94 11.33 -0.16
C SER A 96 1.85 10.18 -0.61
N ARG A 97 1.70 8.99 0.01
CA ARG A 97 2.43 7.76 -0.34
C ARG A 97 1.74 6.91 -1.41
N GLY A 98 0.63 7.37 -1.97
CA GLY A 98 -0.04 6.64 -3.05
C GLY A 98 -0.76 5.38 -2.63
N ILE A 99 -1.04 5.20 -1.33
CA ILE A 99 -1.83 4.06 -0.87
C ILE A 99 -3.28 4.29 -1.29
N PRO A 100 -3.88 3.42 -2.11
CA PRO A 100 -5.24 3.61 -2.59
C PRO A 100 -6.22 3.62 -1.43
N ALA A 101 -7.21 4.47 -1.59
CA ALA A 101 -8.26 4.67 -0.62
C ALA A 101 -9.47 3.82 -1.01
N ILE A 102 -10.02 3.09 -0.05
CA ILE A 102 -11.23 2.28 -0.20
C ILE A 102 -12.34 2.97 0.61
N ARG A 103 -13.48 3.19 -0.02
CA ARG A 103 -14.68 3.70 0.66
C ARG A 103 -15.38 2.57 1.40
N GLU A 104 -16.14 2.92 2.43
CA GLU A 104 -16.93 1.93 3.19
C GLU A 104 -17.88 1.14 2.30
N GLU A 105 -18.61 1.84 1.43
CA GLU A 105 -19.57 1.27 0.49
C GLU A 105 -18.92 0.24 -0.43
N GLU A 106 -17.70 0.50 -0.89
CA GLU A 106 -16.93 -0.44 -1.72
C GLU A 106 -16.50 -1.67 -0.91
N PHE A 107 -16.03 -1.46 0.32
CA PHE A 107 -15.63 -2.56 1.21
C PHE A 107 -16.82 -3.44 1.60
N LEU A 108 -17.95 -2.85 1.97
CA LEU A 108 -19.17 -3.58 2.31
C LEU A 108 -19.72 -4.35 1.11
N ALA A 109 -19.73 -3.76 -0.09
CA ALA A 109 -20.14 -4.48 -1.30
C ALA A 109 -19.25 -5.69 -1.60
N ILE A 110 -17.94 -5.59 -1.35
CA ILE A 110 -17.01 -6.72 -1.47
C ILE A 110 -17.32 -7.79 -0.41
N LEU A 111 -17.63 -7.39 0.82
CA LEU A 111 -18.04 -8.32 1.87
C LEU A 111 -19.33 -9.05 1.53
N ASP A 112 -20.34 -8.35 0.99
CA ASP A 112 -21.60 -8.95 0.55
C ASP A 112 -21.36 -10.04 -0.50
N GLU A 113 -20.45 -9.79 -1.45
CA GLU A 113 -20.07 -10.78 -2.46
C GLU A 113 -19.37 -12.00 -1.83
N ILE A 114 -18.33 -11.80 -1.01
CA ILE A 114 -17.48 -12.90 -0.54
C ILE A 114 -18.02 -13.66 0.68
N CYS A 115 -19.05 -13.14 1.34
CA CYS A 115 -19.71 -13.76 2.48
C CYS A 115 -20.97 -14.55 2.09
N ASP A 116 -21.30 -14.66 0.80
CA ASP A 116 -22.43 -15.48 0.34
C ASP A 116 -22.21 -16.97 0.71
N PRO A 117 -23.09 -17.57 1.55
CA PRO A 117 -22.96 -18.97 1.96
C PRO A 117 -23.04 -19.96 0.79
N HIS A 118 -23.65 -19.56 -0.33
CA HIS A 118 -23.79 -20.39 -1.53
C HIS A 118 -22.55 -20.42 -2.41
N LEU A 119 -21.55 -19.56 -2.17
CA LEU A 119 -20.29 -19.62 -2.91
C LEU A 119 -19.55 -20.93 -2.64
N GLU A 120 -19.12 -21.57 -3.71
CA GLU A 120 -18.21 -22.71 -3.64
C GLU A 120 -16.82 -22.28 -3.13
N VAL A 121 -16.04 -23.26 -2.71
CA VAL A 121 -14.65 -23.02 -2.30
C VAL A 121 -13.88 -22.45 -3.49
N SER A 122 -13.35 -21.25 -3.29
CA SER A 122 -12.55 -20.56 -4.29
C SER A 122 -11.27 -21.34 -4.65
N THR A 123 -10.76 -21.13 -5.87
CA THR A 123 -9.38 -21.52 -6.22
C THR A 123 -8.35 -20.73 -5.41
N GLN A 124 -7.13 -21.25 -5.32
CA GLN A 124 -6.01 -20.55 -4.65
C GLN A 124 -5.71 -19.17 -5.25
N LEU A 125 -5.92 -18.97 -6.55
CA LEU A 125 -5.70 -17.67 -7.19
C LEU A 125 -6.79 -16.66 -6.84
N LYS A 126 -8.04 -17.13 -6.70
CA LYS A 126 -9.19 -16.28 -6.37
C LYS A 126 -9.37 -16.07 -4.86
N SER A 127 -8.61 -16.78 -4.01
CA SER A 127 -8.67 -16.64 -2.55
C SER A 127 -7.95 -15.40 -2.02
N GLN A 128 -7.41 -14.54 -2.89
CA GLN A 128 -6.74 -13.31 -2.52
C GLN A 128 -7.18 -12.20 -3.46
N ILE A 129 -7.70 -11.12 -2.89
CA ILE A 129 -8.20 -9.97 -3.65
C ILE A 129 -7.33 -8.77 -3.31
N CYS A 130 -6.67 -8.22 -4.33
CA CYS A 130 -5.76 -7.09 -4.16
C CYS A 130 -6.47 -5.75 -4.40
N LEU A 131 -6.79 -5.05 -3.32
CA LEU A 131 -7.50 -3.76 -3.33
C LEU A 131 -6.57 -2.58 -2.97
N GLY A 132 -5.48 -2.88 -2.26
CA GLY A 132 -4.54 -1.93 -1.69
C GLY A 132 -3.37 -1.56 -2.60
N VAL A 133 -3.46 -1.85 -3.90
CA VAL A 133 -2.40 -1.59 -4.88
C VAL A 133 -2.97 -0.79 -6.04
N GLU A 134 -2.39 0.37 -6.29
CA GLU A 134 -2.79 1.29 -7.37
C GLU A 134 -1.81 1.19 -8.55
N ILE A 135 -2.30 1.43 -9.77
CA ILE A 135 -1.44 1.37 -10.95
C ILE A 135 -0.51 2.60 -11.03
N PRO A 136 0.76 2.43 -11.47
CA PRO A 136 1.74 3.52 -11.53
C PRO A 136 1.28 4.75 -12.32
N GLU A 137 0.45 4.59 -13.34
CA GLU A 137 -0.09 5.71 -14.11
C GLU A 137 -1.01 6.61 -13.28
N VAL A 138 -1.92 6.01 -12.51
CA VAL A 138 -2.86 6.76 -11.67
C VAL A 138 -2.13 7.42 -10.50
N LEU A 139 -1.09 6.78 -9.96
CA LEU A 139 -0.22 7.41 -8.97
C LEU A 139 0.44 8.67 -9.53
N ARG A 140 1.07 8.56 -10.70
CA ARG A 140 1.73 9.69 -11.37
C ARG A 140 0.75 10.81 -11.75
N SER A 141 -0.45 10.48 -12.24
CA SER A 141 -1.44 11.50 -12.61
C SER A 141 -1.95 12.29 -11.40
N LYS A 142 -1.86 11.71 -10.21
CA LYS A 142 -2.19 12.36 -8.93
C LYS A 142 -0.98 13.05 -8.27
N GLY A 143 0.16 13.13 -8.96
CA GLY A 143 1.41 13.70 -8.43
C GLY A 143 2.04 12.87 -7.31
N MET A 144 1.64 11.61 -7.16
CA MET A 144 2.12 10.71 -6.10
C MET A 144 3.33 9.91 -6.59
N GLU A 145 4.28 9.67 -5.69
CA GLU A 145 5.46 8.87 -6.01
C GLU A 145 5.08 7.39 -6.10
N VAL A 146 5.56 6.71 -7.14
CA VAL A 146 5.37 5.27 -7.29
C VAL A 146 6.25 4.56 -6.26
N PRO A 147 5.71 3.66 -5.41
CA PRO A 147 6.51 2.93 -4.44
C PRO A 147 7.72 2.27 -5.09
N GLN A 148 8.91 2.44 -4.51
CA GLN A 148 10.16 1.93 -5.09
C GLN A 148 10.12 0.42 -5.34
N ALA A 149 9.43 -0.34 -4.49
CA ALA A 149 9.26 -1.78 -4.66
C ALA A 149 8.50 -2.17 -5.94
N MET A 150 7.66 -1.28 -6.50
CA MET A 150 7.05 -1.50 -7.82
C MET A 150 8.07 -1.37 -8.98
N GLN A 151 9.29 -0.91 -8.74
CA GLN A 151 10.35 -0.95 -9.75
C GLN A 151 10.91 -2.36 -9.98
N ASP A 152 10.55 -3.32 -9.11
CA ASP A 152 10.88 -4.73 -9.31
C ASP A 152 10.32 -5.25 -10.65
N PRO A 153 11.09 -6.05 -11.42
CA PRO A 153 10.63 -6.65 -12.67
C PRO A 153 9.26 -7.35 -12.58
N LEU A 154 8.89 -7.90 -11.42
CA LEU A 154 7.59 -8.54 -11.20
C LEU A 154 6.41 -7.60 -11.46
N PHE A 155 6.55 -6.30 -11.18
CA PHE A 155 5.50 -5.31 -11.36
C PHE A 155 5.56 -4.55 -12.69
N ARG A 156 6.50 -4.92 -13.59
CA ARG A 156 6.72 -4.20 -14.86
C ARG A 156 5.47 -4.11 -15.73
N HIS A 157 4.61 -5.13 -15.70
CA HIS A 157 3.36 -5.17 -16.43
C HIS A 157 2.39 -4.06 -15.99
N LEU A 158 2.38 -3.66 -14.71
CA LEU A 158 1.53 -2.56 -14.20
C LEU A 158 1.89 -1.21 -14.83
N PHE A 159 3.15 -1.01 -15.25
CA PHE A 159 3.57 0.22 -15.95
C PHE A 159 3.06 0.31 -17.39
N GLN A 160 2.54 -0.79 -17.94
CA GLN A 160 1.99 -0.84 -19.29
C GLN A 160 0.48 -0.54 -19.30
N ILE A 161 -0.19 -0.61 -18.14
CA ILE A 161 -1.61 -0.32 -18.00
C ILE A 161 -1.82 1.20 -18.12
N ARG A 162 -2.66 1.60 -19.07
CA ARG A 162 -3.08 2.99 -19.29
C ARG A 162 -4.45 3.23 -18.67
N SER A 163 -4.62 4.34 -17.96
CA SER A 163 -5.91 4.78 -17.49
C SER A 163 -6.64 5.49 -18.63
N ASN A 164 -7.90 5.13 -18.88
CA ASN A 164 -8.72 5.70 -19.95
C ASN A 164 -9.22 7.13 -19.65
N ASN A 165 -8.54 7.89 -18.78
CA ASN A 165 -8.90 9.25 -18.44
C ASN A 165 -8.73 10.18 -19.65
N LYS A 166 -9.81 10.34 -20.42
CA LYS A 166 -10.00 11.43 -21.38
C LYS A 166 -10.29 12.77 -20.70
N ASP A 167 -10.56 12.77 -19.40
CA ASP A 167 -10.68 13.97 -18.58
C ASP A 167 -9.30 14.42 -18.09
N GLY A 168 -8.42 14.70 -19.05
CA GLY A 168 -7.24 15.50 -18.80
C GLY A 168 -7.67 16.94 -18.60
N ALA A 169 -8.05 17.31 -17.37
CA ALA A 169 -7.60 18.61 -16.91
C ALA A 169 -6.07 18.59 -17.09
N GLU A 170 -5.53 19.54 -17.86
CA GLU A 170 -4.11 19.82 -17.98
C GLU A 170 -3.55 20.10 -16.57
N THR A 171 -3.38 19.04 -15.80
CA THR A 171 -2.66 19.07 -14.56
C THR A 171 -1.24 18.87 -15.03
N GLU A 172 -0.49 19.97 -15.02
CA GLU A 172 0.93 20.03 -15.36
C GLU A 172 1.59 18.71 -15.01
N ARG A 173 2.22 18.07 -16.01
CA ARG A 173 3.16 16.98 -15.73
C ARG A 173 4.07 17.52 -14.65
N ILE A 174 3.94 17.02 -13.42
CA ILE A 174 4.97 17.20 -12.41
C ILE A 174 6.10 16.33 -12.93
N ASP A 175 6.90 16.92 -13.80
CA ASP A 175 8.08 16.29 -14.36
C ASP A 175 8.88 15.78 -13.16
N SER A 176 9.09 14.46 -13.13
CA SER A 176 10.13 13.91 -12.29
C SER A 176 11.38 14.70 -12.61
N VAL A 177 11.82 15.56 -11.69
CA VAL A 177 12.94 16.47 -11.94
C VAL A 177 14.12 15.61 -12.36
N ASP A 178 14.51 15.70 -13.62
CA ASP A 178 15.71 15.05 -14.11
C ASP A 178 16.90 15.83 -13.55
N PHE A 179 17.29 15.47 -12.33
CA PHE A 179 18.41 16.10 -11.64
C PHE A 179 19.70 16.04 -12.45
N LYS A 180 19.85 15.07 -13.37
CA LYS A 180 21.00 15.01 -14.26
C LYS A 180 21.00 16.19 -15.23
N THR A 181 19.85 16.47 -15.85
CA THR A 181 19.68 17.60 -16.76
C THR A 181 19.70 18.94 -16.02
N LEU A 182 19.06 19.00 -14.85
CA LEU A 182 19.08 20.19 -13.98
C LEU A 182 20.51 20.55 -13.58
N LEU A 183 21.29 19.59 -13.05
CA LEU A 183 22.66 19.83 -12.60
C LEU A 183 23.62 20.12 -13.76
N ALA A 184 23.40 19.54 -14.94
CA ALA A 184 24.21 19.81 -16.13
C ALA A 184 24.04 21.23 -16.67
N GLY A 185 22.91 21.89 -16.39
CA GLY A 185 22.62 23.26 -16.82
C GLY A 185 23.03 24.36 -15.84
N LEU A 186 23.71 24.02 -14.73
CA LEU A 186 24.10 24.99 -13.71
C LEU A 186 25.57 25.39 -13.86
N ASP A 187 25.80 26.68 -14.08
CA ASP A 187 27.14 27.23 -14.34
C ASP A 187 27.98 27.44 -13.07
N THR A 188 27.37 27.33 -11.89
CA THR A 188 28.06 27.60 -10.61
C THR A 188 27.84 26.50 -9.59
N ARG A 189 28.89 26.25 -8.80
CA ARG A 189 28.83 25.32 -7.66
C ARG A 189 27.75 25.71 -6.65
N LYS A 190 27.56 27.02 -6.43
CA LYS A 190 26.54 27.54 -5.51
C LYS A 190 25.12 27.23 -5.98
N ALA A 191 24.83 27.43 -7.27
CA ALA A 191 23.52 27.08 -7.82
C ALA A 191 23.25 25.56 -7.76
N ALA A 192 24.29 24.74 -7.99
CA ALA A 192 24.19 23.29 -7.82
C ALA A 192 23.93 22.87 -6.36
N GLU A 193 24.56 23.54 -5.40
CA GLU A 193 24.35 23.31 -3.97
C GLU A 193 22.92 23.67 -3.54
N GLU A 194 22.40 24.82 -3.97
CA GLU A 194 21.02 25.24 -3.72
C GLU A 194 20.01 24.24 -4.33
N ALA A 195 20.21 23.85 -5.59
CA ALA A 195 19.36 22.88 -6.26
C ALA A 195 19.34 21.50 -5.58
N CYS A 196 20.51 20.98 -5.19
CA CYS A 196 20.63 19.72 -4.43
C CYS A 196 19.95 19.83 -3.06
N THR A 197 20.15 20.93 -2.36
CA THR A 197 19.59 21.14 -1.02
C THR A 197 18.06 21.20 -1.10
N SER A 198 17.50 22.00 -2.00
CA SER A 198 16.05 22.05 -2.22
C SER A 198 15.48 20.69 -2.63
N ALA A 199 16.18 19.93 -3.47
CA ALA A 199 15.77 18.59 -3.87
C ALA A 199 15.73 17.61 -2.68
N ILE A 200 16.76 17.64 -1.83
CA ILE A 200 16.85 16.79 -0.63
C ILE A 200 15.76 17.18 0.37
N ILE A 201 15.56 18.46 0.65
CA ILE A 201 14.51 18.94 1.57
C ILE A 201 13.14 18.54 1.02
N SER A 202 12.88 18.74 -0.26
CA SER A 202 11.60 18.35 -0.89
C SER A 202 11.37 16.84 -0.81
N LYS A 203 12.43 16.03 -1.02
CA LYS A 203 12.35 14.57 -0.88
C LYS A 203 12.14 14.14 0.58
N LEU A 204 12.81 14.76 1.54
CA LEU A 204 12.65 14.50 2.97
C LEU A 204 11.24 14.87 3.43
N SER A 205 10.73 16.04 3.03
CA SER A 205 9.36 16.49 3.32
C SER A 205 8.33 15.47 2.85
N ARG A 206 8.41 15.03 1.59
CA ARG A 206 7.52 13.99 1.04
C ARG A 206 7.66 12.65 1.76
N THR A 207 8.89 12.20 2.03
CA THR A 207 9.16 10.90 2.66
C THR A 207 8.65 10.84 4.11
N LEU A 208 8.91 11.91 4.86
CA LEU A 208 8.56 12.05 6.27
C LEU A 208 7.10 12.49 6.47
N GLY A 209 6.47 13.08 5.46
CA GLY A 209 5.10 13.61 5.53
C GLY A 209 5.00 14.87 6.39
N ILE A 210 6.04 15.71 6.39
CA ILE A 210 6.10 16.97 7.16
C ILE A 210 6.33 18.13 6.19
N ASP A 211 5.91 19.35 6.57
CA ASP A 211 6.08 20.54 5.74
C ASP A 211 7.57 20.86 5.54
N VAL A 212 7.92 21.36 4.35
CA VAL A 212 9.30 21.79 3.99
C VAL A 212 9.85 22.77 5.01
N LYS A 213 9.02 23.72 5.49
CA LYS A 213 9.41 24.74 6.48
C LYS A 213 9.77 24.12 7.83
N SER A 214 9.23 22.94 8.14
CA SER A 214 9.55 22.20 9.38
C SER A 214 10.91 21.50 9.31
N ILE A 215 11.50 21.36 8.12
CA ILE A 215 12.80 20.71 7.92
C ILE A 215 13.95 21.73 8.08
N ASP A 216 13.77 22.96 7.62
CA ASP A 216 14.78 24.01 7.76
C ASP A 216 15.11 24.31 9.23
N GLY A 217 14.14 24.17 10.14
CA GLY A 217 14.35 24.34 11.59
C GLY A 217 15.19 23.24 12.27
N LEU A 218 15.52 22.15 11.56
CA LEU A 218 16.37 21.06 12.07
C LEU A 218 17.83 21.15 11.58
N LEU A 219 18.12 22.07 10.65
CA LEU A 219 19.43 22.23 10.00
C LEU A 219 20.19 23.51 10.46
N LEU A 220 19.65 24.24 11.45
CA LEU A 220 20.28 25.36 12.17
C LEU A 220 20.52 24.99 13.63
#